data_AF-A0A146MHY7-F1
#
_entry.id   AF-A0A146MHY7-F1
#
_cell.length_a   1.000
_cell.length_b   1.000
_cell.length_c   1.000
_cell.angle_alpha   90.00
_cell.angle_beta   90.00
_cell.angle_gamma   90.00
#
_symmetry.space_group_name_H-M   'P 1'
#
loop_
_entity.id
_entity.type
_entity.pdbx_description
1 polymer ?
#
loop_
_entity_poly.entity_id
_entity_poly.type
_entity_poly.pdbx_seq_one_letter_code
_entity_poly.pdbx_strand_id
1 'polypeptide(L)'
;NLFDGQCECKENFGGLQCNECKENHWGDPKRNECFKCYCNIYGSETLQCHRKTGACVCRPGIGGHDCDECDRGYLGNAPECTPCGECFDNWDRILKGHRDTTWQIIERAKNIKKIGATGAYTKEFDEMQNQLMEI
;
A
#
# COMPACT_ATOMS: atom_id res chain seq x y z
N ASN A 1 -10.90 -21.77 29.91
CA ASN A 1 -12.11 -22.55 30.27
C ASN A 1 -11.76 -24.02 30.37
N LEU A 2 -12.27 -24.74 31.38
CA LEU A 2 -11.87 -26.14 31.65
C LEU A 2 -12.37 -27.17 30.61
N PHE A 3 -13.11 -26.72 29.58
CA PHE A 3 -13.79 -27.58 28.60
C PHE A 3 -13.18 -27.52 27.19
N ASP A 4 -12.32 -26.54 26.88
CA ASP A 4 -11.68 -26.36 25.57
C ASP A 4 -10.16 -26.17 25.63
N GLY A 5 -9.59 -25.98 26.83
CA GLY A 5 -8.16 -25.68 26.98
C GLY A 5 -7.78 -24.27 26.54
N GLN A 6 -8.76 -23.37 26.37
CA GLN A 6 -8.51 -22.00 25.93
C GLN A 6 -8.01 -21.14 27.11
N CYS A 7 -6.86 -20.50 26.90
CA CYS A 7 -6.30 -19.50 27.82
C CYS A 7 -7.21 -18.28 27.92
N GLU A 8 -7.29 -17.65 29.09
CA GLU A 8 -7.90 -16.33 29.22
C GLU A 8 -6.95 -15.27 28.64
N CYS A 9 -7.29 -14.76 27.46
CA CYS A 9 -6.43 -13.82 26.75
C CYS A 9 -6.52 -12.41 27.34
N LYS A 10 -5.39 -11.70 27.27
CA LYS A 10 -5.34 -10.26 27.53
C LYS A 10 -6.24 -9.51 26.54
N GLU A 11 -6.60 -8.28 26.90
CA GLU A 11 -7.38 -7.41 26.04
C GLU A 11 -6.73 -7.28 24.64
N ASN A 12 -7.54 -7.49 23.60
CA ASN A 12 -7.16 -7.41 22.17
C ASN A 12 -6.40 -8.62 21.62
N PHE A 13 -6.05 -9.59 22.47
CA PHE A 13 -5.46 -10.87 22.06
C PHE A 13 -6.55 -11.95 21.95
N GLY A 14 -6.28 -12.95 21.12
CA GLY A 14 -7.18 -14.06 20.83
C GLY A 14 -6.42 -15.29 20.32
N GLY A 15 -7.19 -16.25 19.82
CA GLY A 15 -6.69 -17.59 19.50
C GLY A 15 -6.69 -18.51 20.73
N LEU A 16 -6.41 -19.80 20.51
CA LEU A 16 -6.40 -20.80 21.58
C LEU A 16 -5.30 -20.55 22.62
N GLN A 17 -4.16 -20.02 22.15
CA GLN A 17 -2.97 -19.77 22.96
C GLN A 17 -2.72 -18.28 23.22
N CYS A 18 -3.67 -17.40 22.88
CA CYS A 18 -3.52 -15.95 23.02
C CYS A 18 -2.30 -15.36 22.29
N ASN A 19 -1.90 -16.00 21.20
CA ASN A 19 -0.74 -15.66 20.37
C ASN A 19 -1.14 -14.97 19.06
N GLU A 20 -2.41 -14.56 18.94
CA GLU A 20 -2.97 -13.84 17.81
C GLU A 20 -3.67 -12.58 18.32
N CYS A 21 -3.87 -11.59 17.46
CA CYS A 21 -4.83 -10.53 17.74
C CYS A 21 -6.25 -11.08 17.53
N LYS A 22 -7.19 -10.73 18.42
CA LYS A 22 -8.58 -11.21 18.32
C LYS A 22 -9.25 -10.73 17.03
N GLU A 23 -10.46 -11.21 16.75
CA GLU A 23 -11.23 -10.74 15.58
C GLU A 23 -11.43 -9.21 15.62
N ASN A 24 -11.44 -8.59 14.45
CA ASN A 24 -11.47 -7.15 14.22
C ASN A 24 -10.28 -6.40 14.85
N HIS A 25 -9.13 -7.07 14.97
CA HIS A 25 -7.86 -6.49 15.44
C HIS A 25 -6.69 -6.89 14.53
N TRP A 26 -5.61 -6.10 14.59
CA TRP A 26 -4.38 -6.25 13.79
C TRP A 26 -3.13 -5.87 14.61
N GLY A 27 -1.95 -6.28 14.16
CA GLY A 27 -0.67 -5.92 14.76
C GLY A 27 0.29 -7.11 14.85
N ASP A 28 1.31 -6.97 15.72
CA ASP A 28 2.26 -8.03 16.05
C ASP A 28 2.06 -8.50 17.51
N PRO A 29 1.38 -9.64 17.74
CA PRO A 29 1.15 -10.15 19.08
C PRO A 29 2.45 -10.49 19.82
N LYS A 30 3.55 -10.79 19.12
CA LYS A 30 4.86 -11.07 19.76
C LYS A 30 5.48 -9.82 20.39
N ARG A 31 5.10 -8.64 19.88
CA ARG A 31 5.50 -7.34 20.42
C ARG A 31 4.48 -6.77 21.41
N ASN A 32 3.46 -7.55 21.75
CA ASN A 32 2.33 -7.10 22.55
C ASN A 32 1.57 -5.93 21.88
N GLU A 33 1.54 -5.91 20.55
CA GLU A 33 0.89 -4.90 19.72
C GLU A 33 -0.35 -5.51 19.06
N CYS A 34 -1.53 -5.30 19.66
CA CYS A 34 -2.80 -5.64 19.04
C CYS A 34 -3.76 -4.44 19.13
N PHE A 35 -4.10 -3.91 17.97
CA PHE A 35 -4.92 -2.71 17.79
C PHE A 35 -6.26 -3.05 17.16
N LYS A 36 -7.29 -2.32 17.53
CA LYS A 36 -8.63 -2.47 16.94
C LYS A 36 -8.62 -1.99 15.48
N CYS A 37 -9.35 -2.69 14.62
CA CYS A 37 -9.66 -2.21 13.27
C CYS A 37 -10.71 -1.10 13.34
N TYR A 38 -10.56 -0.06 12.53
CA TYR A 38 -11.52 1.06 12.45
C TYR A 38 -12.30 1.09 11.14
N CYS A 39 -12.41 -0.05 10.46
CA CYS A 39 -13.14 -0.18 9.19
C CYS A 39 -14.58 0.33 9.29
N ASN A 40 -14.93 1.25 8.41
CA ASN A 40 -16.24 1.83 8.28
C ASN A 40 -17.26 0.76 7.87
N ILE A 41 -18.35 0.63 8.61
CA ILE A 41 -19.37 -0.41 8.41
C ILE A 41 -20.09 -0.31 7.07
N TYR A 42 -20.17 0.90 6.48
CA TYR A 42 -20.82 1.15 5.21
C TYR A 42 -19.82 1.14 4.05
N GLY A 43 -18.58 1.51 4.32
CA GLY A 43 -17.53 1.63 3.30
C GLY A 43 -16.66 0.39 3.10
N SER A 44 -16.57 -0.49 4.10
CA SER A 44 -15.76 -1.71 4.02
C SER A 44 -16.57 -2.94 3.58
N GLU A 45 -15.86 -3.91 2.99
CA GLU A 45 -16.39 -5.24 2.68
C GLU A 45 -16.50 -6.09 3.95
N THR A 46 -15.57 -5.92 4.89
CA THR A 46 -15.55 -6.61 6.19
C THR A 46 -14.97 -5.71 7.27
N LEU A 47 -15.35 -5.94 8.54
CA LEU A 47 -14.81 -5.21 9.69
C LEU A 47 -13.41 -5.68 10.11
N GLN A 48 -12.99 -6.85 9.64
CA GLN A 48 -11.63 -7.34 9.85
C GLN A 48 -10.70 -6.68 8.85
N CYS A 49 -9.85 -5.79 9.36
CA CYS A 49 -8.75 -5.21 8.60
C CYS A 49 -7.58 -6.19 8.39
N HIS A 50 -6.65 -5.82 7.53
CA HIS A 50 -5.45 -6.61 7.27
C HIS A 50 -4.61 -6.80 8.55
N ARG A 51 -4.38 -8.07 8.91
CA ARG A 51 -3.81 -8.49 10.21
C ARG A 51 -2.49 -7.84 10.59
N LYS A 52 -1.70 -7.35 9.63
CA LYS A 52 -0.38 -6.73 9.88
C LYS A 52 -0.34 -5.22 9.71
N THR A 53 -1.24 -4.65 8.89
CA THR A 53 -1.13 -3.25 8.47
C THR A 53 -2.28 -2.40 8.95
N GLY A 54 -3.39 -3.00 9.39
CA GLY A 54 -4.59 -2.27 9.81
C GLY A 54 -5.46 -1.79 8.66
N ALA A 55 -5.00 -1.89 7.41
CA ALA A 55 -5.74 -1.41 6.25
C ALA A 55 -7.01 -2.24 6.02
N CYS A 56 -8.13 -1.56 5.84
CA CYS A 56 -9.41 -2.16 5.56
C CYS A 56 -9.56 -2.52 4.08
N VAL A 57 -10.45 -3.48 3.79
CA VAL A 57 -10.84 -3.80 2.41
C VAL A 57 -12.08 -2.98 2.09
N CYS A 58 -11.92 -1.99 1.21
CA CYS A 58 -12.98 -1.05 0.87
C CYS A 58 -13.85 -1.53 -0.28
N ARG A 59 -15.12 -1.13 -0.26
CA ARG A 59 -16.05 -1.34 -1.36
C ARG A 59 -15.64 -0.52 -2.58
N PRO A 60 -16.09 -0.89 -3.79
CA PRO A 60 -15.79 -0.14 -5.00
C PRO A 60 -16.15 1.36 -4.88
N GLY A 61 -15.19 2.23 -5.19
CA GLY A 61 -15.36 3.69 -5.14
C GLY A 61 -15.12 4.33 -3.76
N ILE A 62 -14.83 3.52 -2.74
CA ILE A 62 -14.50 3.97 -1.38
C ILE A 62 -13.03 3.65 -1.11
N GLY A 63 -12.34 4.57 -0.46
CA GLY A 63 -10.92 4.51 -0.16
C GLY A 63 -10.61 4.93 1.27
N GLY A 64 -9.32 5.15 1.53
CA GLY A 64 -8.80 5.44 2.87
C GLY A 64 -8.40 4.19 3.65
N HIS A 65 -7.66 4.39 4.73
CA HIS A 65 -7.21 3.31 5.60
C HIS A 65 -8.39 2.55 6.23
N ASP A 66 -9.42 3.31 6.60
CA ASP A 66 -10.61 2.87 7.32
C ASP A 66 -11.85 2.79 6.43
N CYS A 67 -11.73 2.98 5.11
CA CYS A 67 -12.83 2.99 4.15
C CYS A 67 -13.88 4.09 4.43
N ASP A 68 -13.43 5.27 4.82
CA ASP A 68 -14.24 6.41 5.28
C ASP A 68 -14.15 7.64 4.35
N GLU A 69 -13.48 7.52 3.22
CA GLU A 69 -13.39 8.56 2.18
C GLU A 69 -13.68 7.99 0.79
N CYS A 70 -13.95 8.86 -0.19
CA CYS A 70 -14.09 8.41 -1.57
C CYS A 70 -12.71 8.06 -2.15
N ASP A 71 -12.64 6.97 -2.91
CA ASP A 71 -11.39 6.55 -3.54
C ASP A 71 -10.95 7.55 -4.60
N ARG A 72 -9.68 7.50 -4.97
CA ARG A 72 -9.13 8.33 -6.04
C ARG A 72 -9.89 8.09 -7.35
N GLY A 73 -10.40 9.17 -7.94
CA GLY A 73 -11.25 9.12 -9.13
C GLY A 73 -12.74 9.13 -8.83
N TYR A 74 -13.11 9.32 -7.56
CA TYR A 74 -14.47 9.52 -7.10
C TYR A 74 -14.60 10.87 -6.36
N LEU A 75 -15.81 11.41 -6.35
CA LEU A 75 -16.20 12.65 -5.68
C LEU A 75 -17.38 12.39 -4.73
N GLY A 76 -17.47 13.19 -3.68
CA GLY A 76 -18.51 13.09 -2.66
C GLY A 76 -17.91 12.82 -1.29
N ASN A 77 -18.72 12.24 -0.41
CA ASN A 77 -18.30 11.75 0.89
C ASN A 77 -18.71 10.28 0.99
N ALA A 78 -17.87 9.43 1.59
CA ALA A 78 -18.25 8.04 1.77
C ALA A 78 -19.48 7.91 2.69
N PRO A 79 -20.42 6.99 2.40
CA PRO A 79 -20.38 5.99 1.32
C PRO A 79 -20.93 6.47 -0.04
N GLU A 80 -21.47 7.68 -0.16
CA GLU A 80 -22.01 8.22 -1.41
C GLU A 80 -20.93 8.79 -2.33
N CYS A 81 -20.20 7.89 -2.99
CA CYS A 81 -19.14 8.24 -3.93
C CYS A 81 -19.58 8.12 -5.39
N THR A 82 -19.26 9.14 -6.20
CA THR A 82 -19.59 9.20 -7.63
C THR A 82 -18.33 9.28 -8.49
N PRO A 83 -18.21 8.52 -9.60
CA PRO A 83 -17.03 8.58 -10.45
C PRO A 83 -16.83 9.99 -11.06
N CYS A 84 -15.58 10.46 -11.12
CA CYS A 84 -15.21 11.71 -11.79
C CYS A 84 -15.52 11.68 -13.30
N GLY A 85 -15.48 10.50 -13.92
CA GLY A 85 -15.74 10.28 -15.34
C GLY A 85 -14.52 10.42 -16.26
N GLU A 86 -14.80 10.49 -17.58
CA GLU A 86 -13.82 10.27 -18.64
C GLU A 86 -12.60 11.21 -18.61
N CYS A 87 -12.80 12.48 -18.23
CA CYS A 87 -11.70 13.45 -18.13
C CYS A 87 -10.64 12.99 -17.11
N PHE A 88 -11.08 12.50 -15.95
CA PHE A 88 -10.17 11.98 -14.94
C PHE A 88 -9.51 10.68 -15.41
N ASP A 89 -10.28 9.78 -16.01
CA ASP A 89 -9.76 8.49 -16.50
C ASP A 89 -8.66 8.68 -17.55
N ASN A 90 -8.86 9.62 -18.48
CA ASN A 90 -7.86 9.93 -19.49
C ASN A 90 -6.61 10.59 -18.88
N TRP A 91 -6.80 11.56 -17.98
CA TRP A 91 -5.70 12.20 -17.26
C TRP A 91 -4.88 11.17 -16.46
N ASP A 92 -5.55 10.27 -15.73
CA ASP A 92 -4.92 9.23 -14.94
C ASP A 92 -4.11 8.25 -15.80
N ARG A 93 -4.68 7.83 -16.93
CA ARG A 93 -4.00 6.96 -17.91
C ARG A 93 -2.72 7.61 -18.44
N ILE A 94 -2.78 8.90 -18.79
CA ILE A 94 -1.62 9.66 -19.28
C ILE A 94 -0.53 9.72 -18.20
N LEU A 95 -0.90 10.07 -16.97
CA LEU A 95 0.06 10.13 -15.87
C LEU A 95 0.69 8.77 -15.53
N LYS A 96 -0.09 7.69 -15.54
CA LYS A 96 0.43 6.33 -15.39
C LYS A 96 1.45 6.00 -16.48
N GLY A 97 1.14 6.32 -17.73
CA GLY A 97 2.06 6.15 -18.86
C GLY A 97 3.39 6.91 -18.66
N HIS A 98 3.34 8.15 -18.18
CA HIS A 98 4.54 8.92 -17.86
C HIS A 98 5.32 8.34 -16.69
N ARG A 99 4.64 7.87 -15.64
CA ARG A 99 5.27 7.20 -14.48
C ARG A 99 6.02 5.95 -14.94
N ASP A 100 5.38 5.13 -15.76
CA ASP A 100 5.95 3.86 -16.23
C ASP A 100 7.14 4.11 -17.16
N THR A 101 7.03 5.11 -18.05
CA THR A 101 8.15 5.54 -18.90
C THR A 101 9.34 6.02 -18.06
N THR A 102 9.06 6.84 -17.03
CA THR A 102 10.09 7.31 -16.10
C THR A 102 10.80 6.15 -15.41
N TRP A 103 10.05 5.16 -14.91
CA TRP A 103 10.62 3.95 -14.31
C TRP A 103 11.50 3.16 -15.28
N GLN A 104 11.06 2.99 -16.53
CA GLN A 104 11.85 2.30 -17.55
C GLN A 104 13.17 3.01 -17.83
N ILE A 105 13.16 4.35 -17.89
CA ILE A 105 14.38 5.14 -18.08
C ILE A 105 15.31 4.99 -16.87
N ILE A 106 14.77 5.06 -15.65
CA ILE A 106 15.55 4.85 -14.41
C ILE A 106 16.22 3.47 -14.43
N GLU A 107 15.50 2.41 -14.79
CA GLU A 107 16.05 1.06 -14.84
C GLU A 107 17.11 0.92 -15.94
N ARG A 108 16.91 1.55 -17.11
CA ARG A 108 17.94 1.60 -18.16
C ARG A 108 19.19 2.32 -17.69
N ALA A 109 19.04 3.49 -17.05
CA ALA A 109 20.16 4.24 -16.51
C ALA A 109 20.91 3.45 -15.42
N LYS A 110 20.19 2.76 -14.53
CA LYS A 110 20.80 1.84 -13.54
C LYS A 110 21.60 0.72 -14.20
N ASN A 111 21.07 0.12 -15.26
CA ASN A 111 21.78 -0.91 -16.00
C ASN A 111 23.06 -0.36 -16.65
N ILE A 112 22.98 0.77 -17.36
CA ILE A 112 24.17 1.40 -17.97
C ILE A 112 25.20 1.75 -16.90
N LYS A 113 24.79 2.25 -15.73
CA LYS A 113 25.71 2.48 -14.61
C LYS A 113 26.43 1.20 -14.16
N LYS A 114 25.78 0.04 -14.24
CA LYS A 114 26.34 -1.25 -13.81
C LYS A 114 27.23 -1.91 -14.87
N ILE A 115 26.83 -1.87 -16.14
CA ILE A 115 27.53 -2.60 -17.22
C ILE A 115 28.30 -1.69 -18.18
N GLY A 116 28.22 -0.37 -18.02
CA GLY A 116 28.77 0.63 -18.94
C GLY A 116 27.84 0.92 -20.13
N ALA A 117 28.13 2.01 -20.84
CA ALA A 117 27.50 2.31 -22.13
C ALA A 117 28.25 1.57 -23.25
N THR A 118 27.51 1.03 -24.24
CA THR A 118 28.09 0.28 -25.36
C THR A 118 28.34 1.17 -26.58
N GLY A 119 29.48 0.96 -27.26
CA GLY A 119 29.73 1.49 -28.60
C GLY A 119 30.06 2.98 -28.63
N ALA A 120 29.31 3.76 -29.41
CA ALA A 120 29.63 5.15 -29.74
C ALA A 120 29.46 6.15 -28.57
N TYR A 121 28.90 5.71 -27.43
CA TYR A 121 28.55 6.59 -26.30
C TYR A 121 29.37 6.28 -25.03
N THR A 122 30.34 5.37 -25.10
CA THR A 122 31.16 5.00 -23.94
C THR A 122 31.94 6.19 -23.41
N LYS A 123 32.55 6.98 -24.31
CA LYS A 123 33.39 8.13 -23.93
C LYS A 123 32.59 9.22 -23.22
N GLU A 124 31.44 9.61 -23.77
CA GLU A 124 30.55 10.61 -23.20
C GLU A 124 30.00 10.16 -21.85
N PHE A 125 29.72 8.86 -21.70
CA PHE A 125 29.26 8.30 -20.43
C PHE A 125 30.36 8.31 -19.35
N ASP A 126 31.58 7.94 -19.72
CA ASP A 126 32.74 8.00 -18.81
C ASP A 126 33.04 9.45 -18.39
N GLU A 127 32.95 10.40 -19.32
CA GLU A 127 33.09 11.84 -19.03
C GLU A 127 32.02 12.34 -18.04
N MET A 128 30.75 11.97 -18.23
CA MET A 128 29.68 12.30 -17.28
C MET A 128 29.89 11.66 -15.90
N GLN A 129 30.38 10.41 -15.84
CA GLN A 129 30.67 9.75 -14.56
C GLN A 129 31.80 10.45 -13.80
N ASN A 130 32.86 10.87 -14.50
CA ASN A 130 33.98 11.59 -13.89
C ASN A 130 33.50 12.91 -13.27
N GLN A 131 32.66 13.68 -13.97
CA GLN A 131 32.07 14.92 -13.42
C GLN A 131 31.22 14.68 -12.15
N LEU A 132 30.53 13.54 -12.07
CA LEU A 132 29.73 13.18 -10.90
C LEU A 132 30.58 12.69 -9.71
N MET A 133 31.84 12.29 -9.93
CA MET A 133 32.77 11.88 -8.87
C MET A 133 33.61 13.03 -8.31
N GLU A 134 33.58 14.20 -8.95
CA GLU A 134 34.28 15.42 -8.51
C GLU A 134 33.44 16.29 -7.55
N ILE A 135 32.24 15.83 -7.18
CA ILE A 135 31.30 16.46 -6.23
C ILE A 135 31.23 15.60 -4.97
#